data_AF-A0A3C1FYV6-F1
#
_entry.id   AF-A0A3C1FYV6-F1
#
_cell.length_a   1.000
_cell.length_b   1.000
_cell.length_c   1.000
_cell.angle_alpha   90.00
_cell.angle_beta   90.00
_cell.angle_gamma   90.00
#
_symmetry.space_group_name_H-M   'P 1'
#
loop_
_entity.id
_entity.type
_entity.pdbx_description
1 polymer ?
#
loop_
_entity_poly.entity_id
_entity_poly.type
_entity_poly.pdbx_seq_one_letter_code
_entity_poly.pdbx_strand_id
1 'polypeptide(L)' 'MAERAANIYAARHILSSRYPGMVVATAKLEDDADELETLGVHAVYNVYIEAGPGSAKHAVEMVKLK' A
#
# COMPACT_ATOMS: atom_id res chain seq x y z
N MET A 1 6.27 -11.29 9.35
CA MET A 1 6.26 -12.50 8.49
C MET A 1 4.88 -12.81 7.89
N ALA A 2 3.77 -12.77 8.66
CA ALA A 2 2.44 -13.16 8.13
C ALA A 2 1.80 -12.17 7.12
N GLU A 3 1.94 -10.86 7.34
CA GLU A 3 1.28 -9.83 6.53
C GLU A 3 1.88 -9.68 5.11
N ARG A 4 3.22 -9.80 5.01
CA ARG A 4 3.97 -9.88 3.74
C ARG A 4 3.37 -10.94 2.83
N ALA A 5 3.19 -12.15 3.36
CA ALA A 5 2.66 -13.27 2.59
C ALA A 5 1.19 -13.05 2.15
N ALA A 6 0.39 -12.31 2.93
CA ALA A 6 -1.03 -12.13 2.65
C ALA A 6 -1.29 -11.24 1.42
N ASN A 7 -0.64 -10.08 1.32
CA ASN A 7 -0.87 -9.15 0.20
C ASN A 7 -0.33 -9.70 -1.12
N ILE A 8 0.85 -10.33 -1.09
CA ILE A 8 1.44 -11.00 -2.26
C ILE A 8 0.53 -12.15 -2.74
N TYR A 9 0.04 -12.97 -1.82
CA TYR A 9 -0.88 -14.06 -2.13
C TYR A 9 -2.18 -13.53 -2.74
N ALA A 10 -2.80 -12.54 -2.11
CA ALA A 10 -4.05 -11.94 -2.59
C ALA A 10 -3.87 -11.31 -3.98
N ALA A 11 -2.82 -10.51 -4.19
CA ALA A 11 -2.53 -9.87 -5.49
C ALA A 11 -2.39 -10.91 -6.59
N ARG A 12 -1.64 -12.00 -6.35
CA ARG A 12 -1.46 -13.08 -7.31
C ARG A 12 -2.80 -13.74 -7.70
N HIS A 13 -3.67 -13.96 -6.73
CA HIS A 13 -4.99 -14.55 -6.99
C HIS A 13 -5.93 -13.60 -7.74
N ILE A 14 -5.97 -12.31 -7.37
CA ILE A 14 -6.80 -11.31 -8.04
C ILE A 14 -6.34 -11.12 -9.49
N LEU A 15 -5.03 -10.96 -9.72
CA LEU A 15 -4.49 -10.74 -11.05
C LEU A 15 -4.65 -11.97 -11.95
N SER A 16 -4.46 -13.18 -11.42
CA SER A 16 -4.70 -14.42 -12.19
C SER A 16 -6.17 -14.63 -12.56
N SER A 17 -7.10 -14.05 -11.82
CA SER A 17 -8.54 -14.06 -12.16
C SER A 17 -8.91 -13.12 -13.32
N ARG A 18 -7.94 -12.36 -13.85
CA ARG A 18 -8.17 -11.27 -14.83
C ARG A 18 -9.20 -10.26 -14.35
N TYR A 19 -9.14 -9.91 -13.07
CA TYR A 19 -9.98 -8.87 -12.50
C TYR A 19 -9.83 -7.58 -13.33
N PRO A 20 -10.93 -7.01 -13.86
CA PRO A 20 -10.86 -5.88 -14.81
C PRO A 20 -10.63 -4.54 -14.13
N GLY A 21 -10.72 -4.48 -12.80
CA GLY A 21 -10.53 -3.27 -12.02
C GLY A 21 -9.06 -3.04 -11.63
N MET A 22 -8.82 -1.88 -11.04
CA MET A 22 -7.52 -1.52 -10.53
C MET A 22 -7.23 -2.25 -9.23
N VAL A 23 -6.02 -2.81 -9.12
CA VAL A 23 -5.50 -3.44 -7.90
C VAL A 23 -4.40 -2.55 -7.37
N VAL A 24 -4.57 -2.07 -6.13
CA VAL A 24 -3.59 -1.27 -5.40
C VAL A 24 -3.25 -2.02 -4.11
N ALA A 25 -1.99 -1.96 -3.69
CA ALA A 25 -1.53 -2.62 -2.47
C ALA A 25 -0.78 -1.65 -1.55
N THR A 26 -0.69 -2.01 -0.28
CA THR A 26 0.18 -1.33 0.68
C THR A 26 1.29 -2.27 1.13
N ALA A 27 2.50 -1.73 1.28
CA ALA A 27 3.68 -2.45 1.75
C ALA A 27 4.33 -1.69 2.91
N LYS A 28 5.14 -2.39 3.71
CA LYS A 28 5.92 -1.77 4.81
C LYS A 28 7.41 -1.75 4.47
N LEU A 29 7.87 -2.80 3.81
CA LEU A 29 9.25 -3.02 3.38
C LEU A 29 9.36 -2.75 1.88
N GLU A 30 10.51 -2.26 1.42
CA GLU A 30 10.77 -1.98 0.00
C GLU A 30 10.72 -3.27 -0.84
N ASP A 31 11.35 -4.36 -0.38
CA ASP A 31 11.31 -5.65 -1.07
C ASP A 31 9.87 -6.19 -1.28
N ASP A 32 8.93 -5.84 -0.39
CA ASP A 32 7.53 -6.23 -0.52
C ASP A 32 6.82 -5.40 -1.59
N ALA A 33 7.20 -4.12 -1.70
CA ALA A 33 6.67 -3.24 -2.73
C ALA A 33 7.16 -3.67 -4.11
N ASP A 34 8.46 -3.95 -4.25
CA ASP A 34 9.07 -4.42 -5.49
C ASP A 34 8.42 -5.73 -5.97
N GLU A 35 8.14 -6.66 -5.06
CA GLU A 35 7.47 -7.92 -5.40
C GLU A 35 6.03 -7.69 -5.87
N LEU A 36 5.28 -6.81 -5.20
CA LEU A 36 3.91 -6.45 -5.59
C LEU A 36 3.85 -5.74 -6.94
N GLU A 37 4.76 -4.80 -7.21
CA GLU A 37 4.90 -4.13 -8.49
C GLU A 37 5.24 -5.12 -9.61
N THR A 38 6.17 -6.04 -9.34
CA THR A 38 6.55 -7.10 -10.29
C THR A 38 5.37 -8.03 -10.61
N LEU A 39 4.45 -8.25 -9.67
CA LEU A 39 3.23 -9.03 -9.93
C LEU A 39 2.25 -8.32 -10.88
N GLY A 40 2.38 -7.00 -11.06
CA GLY A 40 1.50 -6.20 -11.93
C GLY A 40 0.34 -5.53 -11.20
N VAL A 41 0.45 -5.27 -9.90
CA VAL A 41 -0.45 -4.32 -9.24
C VAL A 41 -0.21 -2.92 -9.80
N HIS A 42 -1.23 -2.07 -9.79
CA HIS A 42 -1.20 -0.78 -10.49
C HIS A 42 -0.47 0.30 -9.70
N ALA A 43 -0.43 0.17 -8.38
CA ALA A 43 0.31 1.04 -7.48
C ALA A 43 0.58 0.32 -6.15
N VAL A 44 1.72 0.63 -5.55
CA VAL A 44 2.05 0.22 -4.18
C VAL A 44 2.40 1.44 -3.35
N TYR A 45 1.83 1.52 -2.15
CA TYR A 45 2.10 2.61 -1.22
C TYR A 45 2.75 2.08 0.05
N ASN A 46 3.84 2.73 0.49
CA ASN A 46 4.46 2.36 1.76
C ASN A 46 3.63 2.94 2.92
N VAL A 47 3.15 2.08 3.82
CA VAL A 47 2.28 2.46 4.95
C VAL A 47 2.92 3.53 5.83
N TYR A 48 4.25 3.49 6.03
CA TYR A 48 4.95 4.49 6.85
C TYR A 48 5.10 5.82 6.12
N ILE A 49 5.33 5.77 4.81
CA ILE A 49 5.38 6.97 3.99
C ILE A 49 4.01 7.61 3.93
N GLU A 50 2.92 6.87 3.78
CA GLU A 50 1.56 7.43 3.71
C GLU A 50 1.00 7.87 5.07
N ALA A 51 1.39 7.19 6.15
CA ALA A 51 1.02 7.61 7.50
C ALA A 51 1.63 8.97 7.88
N GLY A 52 2.80 9.32 7.33
CA GLY A 52 3.49 10.59 7.60
C GLY A 52 2.69 11.82 7.17
N PRO A 53 2.38 12.00 5.87
CA PRO A 53 1.57 13.09 5.34
C PRO A 53 0.16 13.13 5.96
N GLY A 54 -0.47 11.97 6.18
CA GLY A 54 -1.75 11.89 6.87
C GLY A 54 -1.68 12.45 8.28
N SER A 55 -0.65 12.05 9.05
CA SER A 55 -0.39 12.54 10.41
C SER A 55 -0.02 14.03 10.42
N ALA A 56 0.84 14.49 9.52
CA ALA A 56 1.24 15.89 9.41
C ALA A 56 0.05 16.81 9.05
N LYS A 57 -0.82 16.38 8.12
CA LYS A 57 -2.06 17.09 7.81
C LYS A 57 -2.97 17.19 9.03
N HIS A 58 -3.15 16.09 9.76
CA HIS A 58 -3.97 16.07 10.97
C HIS A 58 -3.36 16.94 12.10
N ALA A 59 -2.04 16.95 12.24
CA ALA A 59 -1.34 17.80 13.21
C ALA A 59 -1.51 19.28 12.87
N VAL A 60 -1.41 19.67 11.60
CA VAL A 60 -1.69 21.06 11.17
C VAL A 60 -3.15 21.44 11.43
N GLU A 61 -4.10 20.53 11.22
CA GLU A 61 -5.51 20.75 11.55
C GLU A 61 -5.74 20.89 13.07
N MET A 62 -5.08 20.08 13.90
CA MET A 62 -5.13 20.16 15.37
C MET A 62 -4.44 21.41 15.92
N VAL A 63 -3.35 21.85 15.28
CA VAL A 63 -2.54 23.02 15.67
C VAL A 63 -2.99 24.28 14.93
N LYS A 64 -4.18 24.30 14.29
CA LYS A 64 -4.87 25.56 13.96
C LYS A 64 -5.19 26.31 15.26
N LEU A 65 -4.16 27.00 15.77
CA LEU A 65 -4.20 28.10 16.71
C LEU A 65 -5.28 29.05 16.22
N LYS A 66 -6.34 29.17 17.02
CA LYS A 66 -7.26 30.31 16.95
C LYS A 66 -6.58 31.56 17.46
#